data_AF-A0A2S9FCQ7-F1
#
_entry.id   AF-A0A2S9FCQ7-F1
#
_cell.length_a   1.000
_cell.length_b   1.000
_cell.length_c   1.000
_cell.angle_alpha   90.00
_cell.angle_beta   90.00
_cell.angle_gamma   90.00
#
_symmetry.space_group_name_H-M   'P 1'
#
loop_
_entity.id
_entity.type
_entity.pdbx_description
1 polymer ?
#
loop_
_entity_poly.entity_id
_entity_poly.type
_entity_poly.pdbx_seq_one_letter_code
_entity_poly.pdbx_strand_id
1 'polypeptide(L)'
;ATTALSDGTEAIGGEVRARHVYTRAGASDDVLAAWRATLGDCAWVVTGDEAIAAGWFGERVADENRPRIGDVVAAARGTAGLLRRTTEPIESSLVGQHGSLTTAEQRIPLLLAHR
;
A
#
# COMPACT_ATOMS: atom_id res chain seq x y z
N ALA A 1 -6.90 8.95 16.20
CA ALA A 1 -6.64 8.72 14.76
C ALA A 1 -5.96 9.97 14.22
N THR A 2 -4.95 9.85 13.37
CA THR A 2 -4.33 11.02 12.74
C THR A 2 -5.36 11.63 11.78
N THR A 3 -6.16 12.59 12.25
CA THR A 3 -7.30 13.16 11.53
C THR A 3 -6.92 13.61 10.10
N ALA A 4 -5.66 14.01 9.92
CA ALA A 4 -5.08 14.40 8.63
C ALA A 4 -5.08 13.28 7.57
N LEU A 5 -4.92 12.00 7.95
CA LEU A 5 -4.89 10.91 6.97
C LEU A 5 -6.28 10.44 6.54
N SER A 6 -7.32 10.77 7.32
CA SER A 6 -8.71 10.41 7.02
C SER A 6 -9.44 11.47 6.19
N ASP A 7 -9.00 12.72 6.22
CA ASP A 7 -9.66 13.76 5.41
C ASP A 7 -9.44 13.48 3.92
N GLY A 8 -10.50 13.62 3.13
CA GLY A 8 -10.48 13.28 1.70
C GLY A 8 -10.44 11.78 1.38
N THR A 9 -10.17 10.90 2.35
CA THR A 9 -10.14 9.44 2.15
C THR A 9 -11.55 8.85 2.26
N GLU A 10 -11.97 8.11 1.23
CA GLU A 10 -13.26 7.42 1.18
C GLU A 10 -13.15 5.97 1.65
N ALA A 11 -12.10 5.26 1.23
CA ALA A 11 -11.85 3.89 1.64
C ALA A 11 -10.35 3.59 1.70
N ILE A 12 -10.00 2.58 2.51
CA ILE A 12 -8.65 2.00 2.55
C ILE A 12 -8.79 0.50 2.33
N GLY A 13 -8.10 0.00 1.32
CA GLY A 13 -7.91 -1.42 1.04
C GLY A 13 -6.43 -1.83 1.14
N GLY A 14 -6.15 -3.04 0.70
CA GLY A 14 -4.83 -3.65 0.85
C GLY A 14 -4.59 -4.21 2.26
N GLU A 15 -3.34 -4.48 2.56
CA GLU A 15 -2.89 -5.12 3.81
C GLU A 15 -1.89 -4.23 4.57
N VAL A 16 -1.40 -4.69 5.71
CA VAL A 16 -0.57 -3.90 6.63
C VAL A 16 0.70 -3.35 5.96
N ARG A 17 1.21 -4.01 4.92
CA ARG A 17 2.47 -3.69 4.24
C ARG A 17 2.26 -2.91 2.95
N ALA A 18 1.12 -3.02 2.29
CA ALA A 18 0.74 -2.19 1.15
C ALA A 18 -0.73 -1.76 1.23
N ARG A 19 -0.94 -0.44 1.36
CA ARG A 19 -2.27 0.18 1.43
C ARG A 19 -2.64 0.81 0.11
N HIS A 20 -3.89 0.58 -0.29
CA HIS A 20 -4.55 1.30 -1.37
C HIS A 20 -5.55 2.26 -0.76
N VAL A 21 -5.41 3.55 -1.04
CA VAL A 21 -6.25 4.62 -0.50
C VAL A 21 -7.11 5.15 -1.64
N TYR A 22 -8.41 5.08 -1.45
CA TYR A 22 -9.41 5.59 -2.38
C TYR A 22 -9.90 6.93 -1.86
N THR A 23 -9.95 7.92 -2.73
CA THR A 23 -10.15 9.32 -2.37
C THR A 23 -11.49 9.82 -2.88
N ARG A 24 -12.10 10.73 -2.13
CA ARG A 24 -13.27 11.47 -2.62
C ARG A 24 -12.86 12.25 -3.86
N ALA A 25 -13.80 12.45 -4.78
CA ALA A 25 -13.58 13.23 -6.00
C ALA A 25 -12.95 14.60 -5.69
N GLY A 26 -11.80 14.88 -6.31
CA GLY A 26 -11.05 16.13 -6.15
C GLY A 26 -10.11 16.20 -4.93
N ALA A 27 -10.02 15.16 -4.10
CA ALA A 27 -9.19 15.17 -2.88
C ALA A 27 -7.84 14.43 -3.02
N SER A 28 -7.56 13.82 -4.18
CA SER A 28 -6.42 12.91 -4.34
C SER A 28 -5.07 13.55 -4.04
N ASP A 29 -4.85 14.80 -4.47
CA ASP A 29 -3.58 15.52 -4.25
C ASP A 29 -3.36 15.87 -2.76
N ASP A 30 -4.42 16.31 -2.07
CA ASP A 30 -4.37 16.63 -0.65
C ASP A 30 -4.10 15.36 0.19
N VAL A 31 -4.77 14.26 -0.15
CA VAL A 31 -4.54 12.95 0.49
C VAL A 31 -3.12 12.48 0.25
N LEU A 32 -2.63 12.55 -0.99
CA LEU A 32 -1.25 12.18 -1.33
C LEU A 32 -0.24 12.99 -0.51
N ALA A 33 -0.44 14.30 -0.42
CA ALA A 33 0.42 15.20 0.36
C ALA A 33 0.41 14.84 1.85
N ALA A 34 -0.77 14.63 2.44
CA ALA A 34 -0.91 14.25 3.86
C ALA A 34 -0.25 12.89 4.16
N TRP A 35 -0.44 11.91 3.27
CA TRP A 35 0.18 10.59 3.41
C TRP A 35 1.69 10.64 3.24
N ARG A 36 2.22 11.39 2.26
CA ARG A 36 3.66 11.61 2.09
C ARG A 36 4.28 12.30 3.30
N ALA A 37 3.66 13.37 3.80
CA ALA A 37 4.15 14.11 4.96
C ALA A 37 4.18 13.26 6.23
N THR A 38 3.21 12.35 6.41
CA THR A 38 3.10 11.53 7.63
C THR A 38 3.92 10.25 7.55
N LEU A 39 4.03 9.64 6.38
CA LEU A 39 4.54 8.27 6.21
C LEU A 39 5.78 8.18 5.31
N GLY A 40 6.24 9.28 4.69
CA GLY A 40 7.34 9.25 3.70
C GLY A 40 8.66 8.68 4.23
N ASP A 41 8.91 8.78 5.53
CA ASP A 41 10.09 8.20 6.17
C ASP A 41 10.01 6.67 6.28
N CYS A 42 8.79 6.11 6.37
CA CYS A 42 8.55 4.69 6.62
C CYS A 42 7.76 3.97 5.52
N ALA A 43 7.39 4.64 4.43
CA ALA A 43 6.68 4.07 3.30
C ALA A 43 7.03 4.79 1.99
N TRP A 44 7.00 4.06 0.88
CA TRP A 44 6.85 4.67 -0.44
C TRP A 44 5.40 5.06 -0.61
N VAL A 45 5.12 6.36 -0.74
CA VAL A 45 3.76 6.90 -0.93
C VAL A 45 3.69 7.57 -2.29
N VAL A 46 2.93 6.96 -3.19
CA VAL A 46 2.86 7.32 -4.61
C VAL A 46 1.42 7.32 -5.08
N THR A 47 1.13 7.94 -6.23
CA THR A 47 -0.18 7.77 -6.88
C THR A 47 -0.33 6.35 -7.42
N GLY A 48 -1.57 5.92 -7.67
CA GLY A 48 -1.84 4.67 -8.39
C GLY A 48 -1.16 4.62 -9.77
N ASP A 49 -1.15 5.74 -10.50
CA ASP A 49 -0.45 5.87 -11.79
C ASP A 49 1.07 5.71 -11.66
N GLU A 50 1.67 6.37 -10.67
CA GLU A 50 3.11 6.25 -10.38
C GLU A 50 3.48 4.80 -10.04
N ALA A 51 2.66 4.11 -9.23
CA ALA A 51 2.87 2.70 -8.88
C ALA A 51 2.77 1.76 -10.09
N ILE A 52 1.80 2.00 -10.99
CA ILE A 52 1.65 1.25 -12.25
C ILE A 52 2.86 1.50 -13.15
N ALA A 53 3.25 2.76 -13.35
CA ALA A 53 4.39 3.13 -14.18
C ALA A 53 5.71 2.56 -13.64
N ALA A 54 5.83 2.41 -12.32
CA ALA A 54 6.96 1.77 -11.66
C ALA A 54 6.91 0.23 -11.70
N GLY A 55 5.87 -0.37 -12.30
CA GLY A 55 5.75 -1.81 -12.49
C GLY A 55 5.34 -2.60 -11.24
N TRP A 56 4.78 -1.96 -10.21
CA TRP A 56 4.44 -2.62 -8.95
C TRP A 56 3.39 -3.73 -9.12
N PHE A 57 2.58 -3.64 -10.18
CA PHE A 57 1.51 -4.59 -10.49
C PHE A 57 1.82 -5.44 -11.73
N GLY A 58 3.10 -5.53 -12.11
CA GLY A 58 3.56 -6.21 -13.31
C GLY A 58 3.67 -5.29 -14.53
N GLU A 59 4.10 -5.86 -15.66
CA GLU A 59 4.37 -5.12 -16.89
C GLU A 59 3.10 -4.48 -17.50
N ARG A 60 1.95 -5.13 -17.32
CA ARG A 60 0.67 -4.71 -17.91
C ARG A 60 -0.44 -4.83 -16.87
N VAL A 61 -1.20 -3.75 -16.70
CA VAL A 61 -2.43 -3.73 -15.91
C VAL A 61 -3.61 -3.65 -16.87
N ALA A 62 -4.52 -4.62 -16.79
CA ALA A 62 -5.76 -4.59 -17.56
C ALA A 62 -6.67 -3.47 -17.06
N ASP A 63 -7.38 -2.79 -17.97
CA ASP A 63 -8.24 -1.64 -17.65
C ASP A 63 -9.30 -1.99 -16.58
N GLU A 64 -9.85 -3.20 -16.63
CA GLU A 64 -10.81 -3.72 -15.64
C GLU A 64 -10.24 -3.82 -14.20
N ASN A 65 -8.91 -3.91 -14.06
CA ASN A 65 -8.24 -3.99 -12.77
C ASN A 65 -7.81 -2.62 -12.25
N ARG A 66 -7.76 -1.59 -13.10
CA ARG A 66 -7.35 -0.24 -12.71
C ARG A 66 -8.13 0.30 -11.51
N PRO A 67 -9.47 0.13 -11.40
CA PRO A 67 -10.23 0.62 -10.26
C PRO A 67 -9.90 -0.09 -8.93
N ARG A 68 -9.17 -1.21 -8.95
CA ARG A 68 -8.72 -1.92 -7.74
C ARG A 68 -7.42 -1.35 -7.17
N ILE A 69 -6.76 -0.47 -7.91
CA ILE A 69 -5.55 0.21 -7.48
C ILE A 69 -5.99 1.57 -6.98
N GLY A 70 -5.85 1.80 -5.66
CA GLY A 70 -6.18 3.08 -5.04
C GLY A 70 -5.48 4.27 -5.68
N ASP A 71 -6.11 5.44 -5.57
CA ASP A 71 -5.59 6.71 -6.09
C ASP A 71 -4.22 7.06 -5.48
N VAL A 72 -4.02 6.67 -4.21
CA VAL A 72 -2.72 6.69 -3.51
C VAL A 72 -2.40 5.26 -3.06
N VAL A 73 -1.16 4.84 -3.29
CA VAL A 73 -0.61 3.56 -2.83
C VAL A 73 0.53 3.83 -1.87
N ALA A 74 0.50 3.18 -0.71
CA ALA A 74 1.53 3.29 0.31
C ALA A 74 2.12 1.91 0.64
N ALA A 75 3.38 1.68 0.26
CA ALA A 75 4.10 0.45 0.53
C ALA A 75 5.13 0.67 1.65
N ALA A 76 5.01 -0.07 2.76
CA ALA A 76 5.83 0.11 3.96
C ALA A 76 7.31 -0.26 3.74
N ARG A 77 8.22 0.51 4.31
CA ARG A 77 9.68 0.30 4.23
C ARG A 77 10.19 -0.34 5.52
N GLY A 78 11.29 -1.09 5.40
CA GLY A 78 11.95 -1.71 6.55
C GLY A 78 11.00 -2.62 7.33
N THR A 79 10.82 -2.34 8.62
CA THR A 79 9.97 -3.12 9.53
C THR A 79 8.65 -2.42 9.86
N ALA A 80 8.29 -1.36 9.14
CA ALA A 80 7.06 -0.63 9.39
C ALA A 80 5.81 -1.41 8.95
N GLY A 81 4.67 -1.09 9.56
CA GLY A 81 3.35 -1.58 9.17
C GLY A 81 2.29 -0.49 9.37
N LEU A 82 1.37 -0.38 8.42
CA LEU A 82 0.28 0.60 8.40
C LEU A 82 -0.99 -0.06 8.93
N LEU A 83 -1.39 0.27 10.17
CA LEU A 83 -2.44 -0.44 10.90
C LEU A 83 -3.72 0.38 11.06
N ARG A 84 -4.87 -0.27 10.91
CA ARG A 84 -6.20 0.28 11.24
C ARG A 84 -6.81 -0.50 12.41
N ARG A 85 -6.14 -0.50 13.56
CA ARG A 85 -6.45 -1.35 14.74
C ARG A 85 -7.93 -1.44 15.13
N THR A 86 -8.69 -0.35 14.98
CA THR A 86 -10.12 -0.33 15.29
C THR A 86 -10.99 -1.04 14.24
N THR A 87 -10.61 -0.96 12.96
CA THR A 87 -11.38 -1.54 11.84
C THR A 87 -10.85 -2.92 11.42
N GLU A 88 -9.57 -3.18 11.65
CA GLU A 88 -8.83 -4.38 11.22
C GLU A 88 -8.06 -4.98 12.42
N PRO A 89 -8.76 -5.39 13.49
CA PRO A 89 -8.12 -5.82 14.74
C PRO A 89 -7.35 -7.13 14.59
N ILE A 90 -7.82 -8.04 13.73
CA ILE A 90 -7.19 -9.35 13.52
C ILE A 90 -5.85 -9.17 12.82
N GLU A 91 -5.84 -8.48 11.68
CA GLU A 91 -4.65 -8.16 10.90
C GLU A 91 -3.65 -7.38 11.75
N SER A 92 -4.15 -6.46 12.58
CA SER A 92 -3.32 -5.66 13.48
C SER A 92 -2.72 -6.46 14.65
N SER A 93 -3.24 -7.66 14.95
CA SER A 93 -2.74 -8.54 16.00
C SER A 93 -1.66 -9.51 15.53
N LEU A 94 -1.48 -9.67 14.21
CA LEU A 94 -0.50 -10.59 13.67
C LEU A 94 0.92 -10.09 13.96
N VAL A 95 1.77 -11.00 14.44
CA VAL A 95 3.17 -10.70 14.79
C VAL A 95 4.01 -10.41 13.53
N GLY A 96 3.73 -11.10 12.43
CA GLY A 96 4.48 -11.01 11.17
C GLY A 96 3.59 -10.56 10.01
N GLN A 97 4.16 -9.75 9.12
CA GLN A 97 3.50 -9.18 7.96
C GLN A 97 4.48 -9.13 6.77
N HIS A 98 3.97 -9.34 5.56
CA HIS A 98 4.70 -9.18 4.30
C HIS A 98 3.77 -8.58 3.22
N GLY A 99 4.32 -8.18 2.07
CA GLY A 99 3.54 -7.68 0.95
C GLY A 99 4.07 -6.37 0.33
N SER A 100 5.09 -5.77 0.94
CA SER A 100 5.75 -4.58 0.40
C SER A 100 6.92 -4.92 -0.53
N LEU A 101 7.68 -3.89 -0.92
CA LEU A 101 8.66 -3.91 -2.00
C LEU A 101 10.07 -4.28 -1.56
N THR A 102 10.27 -4.72 -0.33
CA THR A 102 11.62 -5.10 0.13
C THR A 102 12.00 -6.47 -0.44
N THR A 103 13.30 -6.69 -0.61
CA THR A 103 13.79 -8.00 -1.08
C THR A 103 13.43 -9.14 -0.15
N ALA A 104 13.27 -8.87 1.15
CA ALA A 104 12.84 -9.84 2.15
C ALA A 104 11.38 -10.27 1.97
N GLU A 105 10.55 -9.44 1.33
CA GLU A 105 9.13 -9.70 1.11
C GLU A 105 8.84 -10.26 -0.28
N GLN A 106 9.65 -9.93 -1.28
CA GLN A 106 9.41 -10.38 -2.67
C GLN A 106 10.11 -11.70 -3.03
N ARG A 107 11.24 -12.04 -2.40
CA ARG A 107 12.03 -13.21 -2.80
C ARG A 107 11.59 -14.46 -2.04
N ILE A 108 10.91 -15.36 -2.73
CA ILE A 108 10.52 -16.68 -2.21
C ILE A 108 11.47 -17.75 -2.78
N PRO A 109 12.17 -18.53 -1.93
CA PRO A 109 13.06 -19.60 -2.41
C PRO A 109 12.29 -20.68 -3.16
N LEU A 110 12.82 -21.10 -4.31
CA LEU A 110 12.37 -22.28 -5.03
C LEU A 110 13.44 -23.37 -4.89
N LEU A 111 13.08 -24.49 -4.25
CA LEU A 111 13.96 -25.66 -4.14
C LEU A 111 13.62 -26.66 -5.25
N LEU A 112 14.62 -27.05 -6.03
CA LEU A 112 14.49 -28.05 -7.09
C LEU A 112 15.24 -29.32 -6.70
N ALA A 113 14.60 -30.48 -6.92
CA ALA A 113 15.24 -31.78 -6.79
C ALA A 113 15.25 -32.46 -8.16
N HIS A 114 16.43 -32.93 -8.57
CA HIS A 114 16.63 -33.63 -9.83
C HIS A 114 17.23 -35.01 -9.52
N ARG A 115 16.95 -35.99 -10.39
CA ARG A 115 17.49 -37.35 -10.29
C ARG A 115 18.91 -37.43 -10.80
#